data_AF-A0A177TEA4-F1
#
_entry.id   AF-A0A177TEA4-F1
#
_cell.length_a   1.000
_cell.length_b   1.000
_cell.length_c   1.000
_cell.angle_alpha   90.00
_cell.angle_beta   90.00
_cell.angle_gamma   90.00
#
_symmetry.space_group_name_H-M   'P 1'
#
loop_
_entity.id
_entity.type
_entity.pdbx_description
1 polymer ?
#
loop_
_entity_poly.entity_id
_entity_poly.type
_entity_poly.pdbx_seq_one_letter_code
_entity_poly.pdbx_strand_id
1 'polypeptide(L)'
;MVDIEIVSSSELSSARSIAPSTNTSPIYFGVETEPFFFLSSLFPSQISFGNQQFLTAEALFQAARFAKHPNLVTAIQNTKWSGDVLDKIQHWTDYAANDWEEKKRSIMKEIQELKFAQNKELRARLLQTGNAEIIYRSKADNFFGCGEDSQGLNLLGRILMYLRSYFRAWLEPEPALLMKCFKWAQSRPDTCSTVWCANHASEKLYPRAKSALEEITITPAISDATASESGFLHGIAHGDKPWTLEVLIQLREEAKDGADGPQVGVSHVWADPFGNAKDEVVWMPLSSKQLKTSLTVGGGIYIYGFPLAIDQHLVVRGCTVSITVWDPKSAKRSGPDHNLSFILSKK
;
A
#
# COMPACT_ATOMS: atom_id res chain seq x y z
N MET A 1 36.88 3.39 0.54
CA MET A 1 36.76 4.75 -0.02
C MET A 1 36.76 4.59 -1.52
N VAL A 2 35.58 4.71 -2.11
CA VAL A 2 35.43 4.85 -3.57
C VAL A 2 34.70 6.17 -3.72
N ASP A 3 35.42 7.15 -4.26
CA ASP A 3 34.95 8.50 -4.45
C ASP A 3 33.80 8.50 -5.47
N ILE A 4 32.70 9.14 -5.11
CA ILE A 4 31.60 9.42 -6.04
C ILE A 4 32.00 10.71 -6.77
N GLU A 5 32.38 10.58 -8.04
CA GLU A 5 32.66 11.73 -8.90
C GLU A 5 31.45 12.67 -8.98
N ILE A 6 31.73 13.94 -8.72
CA ILE A 6 30.79 15.05 -8.86
C ILE A 6 30.66 15.33 -10.36
N VAL A 7 29.57 14.88 -10.98
CA VAL A 7 29.26 15.24 -12.37
C VAL A 7 28.68 16.66 -12.40
N SER A 8 29.45 17.56 -13.00
CA SER A 8 29.10 18.95 -13.33
C SER A 8 27.91 19.03 -14.30
N SER A 9 27.08 20.06 -14.15
CA SER A 9 25.87 20.36 -14.91
C SER A 9 26.05 20.63 -16.43
N SER A 10 27.24 20.37 -16.99
CA SER A 10 27.58 20.66 -18.39
C SER A 10 27.65 19.43 -19.32
N GLU A 11 27.43 18.20 -18.84
CA GLU A 11 27.47 16.98 -19.68
C GLU A 11 26.09 16.43 -20.11
N LEU A 12 25.01 17.15 -19.83
CA LEU A 12 23.61 16.74 -20.09
C LEU A 12 23.18 16.70 -21.57
N SER A 13 24.11 16.73 -22.54
CA SER A 13 23.76 16.84 -23.98
C SER A 13 24.24 15.70 -24.89
N SER A 14 25.02 14.71 -24.42
CA SER A 14 25.64 13.75 -25.36
C SER A 14 25.70 12.28 -24.91
N ALA A 15 24.68 11.79 -24.20
CA ALA A 15 24.51 10.34 -23.99
C ALA A 15 23.09 9.90 -24.35
N ARG A 16 22.76 10.03 -25.64
CA ARG A 16 21.63 9.31 -26.22
C ARG A 16 22.05 7.86 -26.41
N SER A 17 21.21 6.95 -25.91
CA SER A 17 21.03 5.58 -26.39
C SER A 17 22.00 4.51 -25.85
N ILE A 18 21.63 3.88 -24.73
CA ILE A 18 21.26 2.45 -24.67
C ILE A 18 20.18 2.28 -23.59
N ALA A 19 18.91 2.46 -23.94
CA ALA A 19 17.80 2.01 -23.09
C ALA A 19 17.50 0.55 -23.44
N PRO A 20 17.49 -0.40 -22.49
CA PRO A 20 16.98 -1.74 -22.76
C PRO A 20 15.49 -1.61 -23.12
N SER A 21 15.14 -2.02 -24.34
CA SER A 21 13.77 -2.03 -24.83
C SER A 21 12.95 -3.06 -24.04
N THR A 22 12.27 -2.62 -22.98
CA THR A 22 11.29 -3.46 -22.29
C THR A 22 9.94 -3.28 -22.98
N ASN A 23 9.49 -4.28 -23.75
CA ASN A 23 8.14 -4.39 -24.34
C ASN A 23 7.02 -4.54 -23.29
N THR A 24 7.16 -3.92 -22.12
CA THR A 24 6.24 -4.05 -20.99
C THR A 24 5.62 -2.70 -20.70
N SER A 25 4.28 -2.65 -20.66
CA SER A 25 3.55 -1.43 -20.32
C SER A 25 4.00 -0.88 -18.96
N PRO A 26 4.15 0.45 -18.83
CA PRO A 26 4.50 1.08 -17.57
C PRO A 26 3.40 0.85 -16.52
N ILE A 27 3.83 0.66 -15.27
CA ILE A 27 2.97 0.63 -14.10
C ILE A 27 2.89 2.04 -13.55
N TYR A 28 1.67 2.53 -13.40
CA TYR A 28 1.38 3.78 -12.76
C TYR A 28 0.80 3.56 -11.36
N PHE A 29 1.16 4.42 -10.43
CA PHE A 29 0.62 4.44 -9.08
C PHE A 29 0.59 5.87 -8.54
N GLY A 30 -0.20 6.11 -7.50
CA GLY A 30 -0.26 7.40 -6.80
C GLY A 30 -1.67 7.80 -6.40
N VAL A 31 -2.67 7.20 -7.04
CA VAL A 31 -4.09 7.32 -6.65
C VAL A 31 -4.47 6.14 -5.76
N GLU A 32 -5.13 6.39 -4.63
CA GLU A 32 -5.48 5.35 -3.66
C GLU A 32 -6.39 4.25 -4.22
N THR A 33 -7.22 4.61 -5.20
CA THR A 33 -8.14 3.69 -5.89
C THR A 33 -7.49 2.88 -7.00
N GLU A 34 -6.23 3.17 -7.36
CA GLU A 34 -5.52 2.42 -8.39
C GLU A 34 -4.90 1.13 -7.82
N PRO A 35 -4.85 0.04 -8.62
CA PRO A 35 -4.34 -1.25 -8.15
C PRO A 35 -2.92 -1.19 -7.58
N PHE A 36 -2.00 -0.40 -8.14
CA PHE A 36 -0.61 -0.38 -7.70
C PHE A 36 -0.33 0.61 -6.57
N PHE A 37 -1.34 1.12 -5.88
CA PHE A 37 -1.18 2.08 -4.78
C PHE A 37 -0.23 1.59 -3.67
N PHE A 38 -0.05 0.26 -3.50
CA PHE A 38 0.91 -0.30 -2.54
C PHE A 38 2.36 0.17 -2.73
N LEU A 39 2.72 0.66 -3.92
CA LEU A 39 4.02 1.27 -4.21
C LEU A 39 4.19 2.66 -3.57
N SER A 40 3.08 3.37 -3.31
CA SER A 40 3.06 4.71 -2.72
C SER A 40 3.64 4.74 -1.30
N SER A 41 4.30 5.82 -0.94
CA SER A 41 4.73 6.08 0.44
C SER A 41 3.54 6.26 1.39
N LEU A 42 2.36 6.57 0.86
CA LEU A 42 1.10 6.71 1.60
C LEU A 42 0.43 5.37 1.91
N PHE A 43 0.84 4.28 1.26
CA PHE A 43 0.23 2.98 1.49
C PHE A 43 0.50 2.49 2.92
N PRO A 44 -0.52 2.02 3.65
CA PRO A 44 -0.36 1.46 4.98
C PRO A 44 0.67 0.33 5.01
N SER A 45 1.79 0.59 5.66
CA SER A 45 2.94 -0.32 5.72
C SER A 45 3.76 0.04 6.94
N GLN A 46 3.56 -0.71 8.02
CA GLN A 46 4.22 -0.39 9.28
C GLN A 46 5.74 -0.52 9.15
N ILE A 47 6.45 0.51 9.60
CA ILE A 47 7.92 0.60 9.57
C ILE A 47 8.43 0.89 10.97
N SER A 48 9.34 0.05 11.44
CA SER A 48 10.08 0.25 12.67
C SER A 48 11.39 0.99 12.37
N PHE A 49 11.68 2.07 13.09
CA PHE A 49 12.94 2.80 12.99
C PHE A 49 13.47 3.16 14.39
N GLY A 50 14.56 2.53 14.80
CA GLY A 50 15.01 2.60 16.20
C GLY A 50 13.93 2.07 17.14
N ASN A 51 13.56 2.84 18.17
CA ASN A 51 12.47 2.49 19.10
C ASN A 51 11.09 3.04 18.66
N GLN A 52 11.00 3.58 17.44
CA GLN A 52 9.79 4.23 16.94
C GLN A 52 9.11 3.36 15.89
N GLN A 53 7.78 3.53 15.78
CA GLN A 53 6.93 2.87 14.78
C GLN A 53 6.17 3.93 14.00
N PHE A 54 6.07 3.73 12.69
CA PHE A 54 5.33 4.59 11.78
C PHE A 54 4.39 3.73 10.94
N LEU A 55 3.15 4.19 10.76
CA LEU A 55 2.12 3.44 10.01
C LEU A 55 2.38 3.44 8.49
N THR A 56 3.15 4.41 8.00
CA THR A 56 3.51 4.56 6.58
C THR A 56 4.92 5.11 6.40
N ALA A 57 5.47 4.88 5.20
CA ALA A 57 6.71 5.50 4.76
C ALA A 57 6.61 7.05 4.74
N GLU A 58 5.45 7.59 4.35
CA GLU A 58 5.22 9.04 4.36
C GLU A 58 5.32 9.62 5.78
N ALA A 59 4.72 8.97 6.78
CA ALA A 59 4.80 9.42 8.16
C ALA A 59 6.26 9.47 8.66
N LEU A 60 7.06 8.44 8.35
CA LEU A 60 8.49 8.44 8.69
C LEU A 60 9.27 9.52 7.93
N PHE A 61 8.92 9.76 6.66
CA PHE A 61 9.58 10.78 5.84
C PHE A 61 9.34 12.19 6.39
N GLN A 62 8.10 12.50 6.74
CA GLN A 62 7.77 13.79 7.35
C GLN A 62 8.31 13.90 8.78
N ALA A 63 8.37 12.82 9.55
CA ALA A 63 9.04 12.83 10.85
C ALA A 63 10.53 13.16 10.73
N ALA A 64 11.22 12.61 9.72
CA ALA A 64 12.61 12.95 9.44
C ALA A 64 12.79 14.43 9.04
N ARG A 65 11.82 15.00 8.29
CA ARG A 65 11.81 16.43 7.92
C ARG A 65 11.81 17.36 9.13
N PHE A 66 11.11 16.98 10.19
CA PHE A 66 10.93 17.76 11.41
C PHE A 66 11.71 17.19 12.61
N ALA A 67 12.81 16.47 12.37
CA ALA A 67 13.55 15.75 13.42
C ALA A 67 14.02 16.64 14.60
N LYS A 68 14.18 17.96 14.39
CA LYS A 68 14.53 18.93 15.44
C LYS A 68 13.35 19.38 16.32
N HIS A 69 12.13 18.93 16.02
CA HIS A 69 10.89 19.32 16.67
C HIS A 69 10.14 18.07 17.18
N PRO A 70 10.49 17.56 18.37
CA PRO A 70 9.92 16.31 18.91
C PRO A 70 8.39 16.31 19.03
N ASN A 71 7.79 17.48 19.29
CA ASN A 71 6.35 17.66 19.34
C ASN A 71 5.68 17.41 17.98
N LEU A 72 6.30 17.87 16.88
CA LEU A 72 5.80 17.62 15.52
C LEU A 72 5.97 16.15 15.13
N VAL A 73 7.12 15.55 15.46
CA VAL A 73 7.37 14.12 15.25
C VAL A 73 6.33 13.26 15.99
N THR A 74 6.06 13.57 17.26
CA THR A 74 5.04 12.88 18.06
C THR A 74 3.63 13.07 17.46
N ALA A 75 3.31 14.28 16.99
CA ALA A 75 2.05 14.56 16.33
C ALA A 75 1.87 13.78 15.01
N ILE A 76 2.95 13.53 14.27
CA ILE A 76 2.94 12.68 13.07
C ILE A 76 2.74 11.21 13.46
N GLN A 77 3.47 10.72 14.45
CA GLN A 77 3.37 9.34 14.94
C GLN A 77 1.96 8.99 15.44
N ASN A 78 1.30 9.94 16.10
CA ASN A 78 -0.06 9.78 16.61
C ASN A 78 -1.13 9.98 15.51
N THR A 79 -0.75 10.41 14.30
CA THR A 79 -1.69 10.52 13.20
C THR A 79 -1.94 9.15 12.60
N LYS A 80 -3.18 8.69 12.68
CA LYS A 80 -3.60 7.41 12.08
C LYS A 80 -3.64 7.46 10.55
N TRP A 81 -3.95 8.62 9.96
CA TRP A 81 -4.27 8.76 8.53
C TRP A 81 -3.16 9.46 7.75
N SER A 82 -2.70 8.85 6.66
CA SER A 82 -1.63 9.43 5.82
C SER A 82 -2.02 10.78 5.22
N GLY A 83 -3.28 10.98 4.82
CA GLY A 83 -3.77 12.27 4.32
C GLY A 83 -3.70 13.38 5.37
N ASP A 84 -4.06 13.10 6.62
CA ASP A 84 -3.98 14.07 7.71
C ASP A 84 -2.53 14.46 8.06
N VAL A 85 -1.56 13.55 7.83
CA VAL A 85 -0.15 13.91 7.92
C VAL A 85 0.14 15.00 6.90
N LEU A 86 -0.28 14.83 5.65
CA LEU A 86 -0.08 15.82 4.58
C LEU A 86 -0.77 17.16 4.86
N ASP A 87 -1.96 17.16 5.47
CA ASP A 87 -2.66 18.39 5.84
C ASP A 87 -1.93 19.12 6.98
N LYS A 88 -1.48 18.40 8.01
CA LYS A 88 -0.73 18.99 9.13
C LYS A 88 0.57 19.66 8.67
N ILE A 89 1.34 19.00 7.80
CA ILE A 89 2.66 19.49 7.39
C ILE A 89 2.60 20.74 6.52
N GLN A 90 1.47 21.03 5.86
CA GLN A 90 1.30 22.27 5.08
C GLN A 90 1.45 23.51 5.97
N HIS A 91 1.14 23.39 7.27
CA HIS A 91 1.27 24.47 8.24
C HIS A 91 2.63 24.50 8.96
N TRP A 92 3.53 23.55 8.67
CA TRP A 92 4.79 23.37 9.39
C TRP A 92 6.03 23.59 8.51
N THR A 93 5.90 24.17 7.32
CA THR A 93 6.99 24.32 6.36
C THR A 93 8.24 24.98 6.94
N ASP A 94 8.07 25.95 7.84
CA ASP A 94 9.14 26.73 8.47
C ASP A 94 9.98 25.93 9.49
N TYR A 95 9.50 24.76 9.91
CA TYR A 95 10.17 23.88 10.87
C TYR A 95 11.04 22.81 10.20
N ALA A 96 11.11 22.79 8.86
CA ALA A 96 11.93 21.84 8.14
C ALA A 96 13.42 22.02 8.44
N ALA A 97 14.18 20.93 8.44
CA ALA A 97 15.63 21.00 8.59
C ALA A 97 16.28 21.86 7.48
N ASN A 98 17.28 22.68 7.83
CA ASN A 98 17.94 23.60 6.89
C ASN A 98 18.54 22.90 5.65
N ASP A 99 18.96 21.64 5.79
CA ASP A 99 19.57 20.80 4.76
C ASP A 99 18.57 19.79 4.15
N TRP A 100 17.27 20.00 4.37
CA TRP A 100 16.21 19.08 3.95
C TRP A 100 16.22 18.84 2.44
N GLU A 101 16.34 19.89 1.65
CA GLU A 101 16.29 19.79 0.18
C GLU A 101 17.42 18.93 -0.39
N GLU A 102 18.60 18.96 0.23
CA GLU A 102 19.75 18.14 -0.15
C GLU A 102 19.57 16.67 0.27
N LYS A 103 18.99 16.44 1.45
CA LYS A 103 18.89 15.11 2.06
C LYS A 103 17.61 14.35 1.72
N LYS A 104 16.53 15.02 1.31
CA LYS A 104 15.22 14.38 1.12
C LYS A 104 15.25 13.19 0.17
N ARG A 105 16.12 13.21 -0.85
CA ARG A 105 16.30 12.09 -1.79
C ARG A 105 16.87 10.85 -1.10
N SER A 106 17.98 11.00 -0.36
CA SER A 106 18.62 9.86 0.31
C SER A 106 17.72 9.32 1.42
N ILE A 107 17.08 10.20 2.19
CA ILE A 107 16.12 9.82 3.23
C ILE A 107 14.95 9.03 2.64
N MET A 108 14.32 9.48 1.54
CA MET A 108 13.24 8.73 0.89
C MET A 108 13.70 7.33 0.42
N LYS A 109 14.92 7.22 -0.12
CA LYS A 109 15.48 5.93 -0.53
C LYS A 109 15.63 4.98 0.67
N GLU A 110 16.22 5.44 1.77
CA GLU A 110 16.39 4.64 3.00
C GLU A 110 15.05 4.22 3.60
N ILE A 111 14.04 5.09 3.57
CA ILE A 111 12.70 4.77 4.07
C ILE A 111 12.02 3.71 3.20
N GLN A 112 12.12 3.82 1.88
CA GLN A 112 11.57 2.80 0.99
C GLN A 112 12.33 1.48 1.13
N GLU A 113 13.64 1.51 1.38
CA GLU A 113 14.41 0.32 1.76
C GLU A 113 13.83 -0.33 3.01
N LEU A 114 13.57 0.43 4.08
CA LEU A 114 12.95 -0.08 5.30
C LEU A 114 11.56 -0.66 5.04
N LYS A 115 10.72 0.05 4.26
CA LYS A 115 9.37 -0.41 3.90
C LYS A 115 9.38 -1.81 3.30
N PHE A 116 10.19 -2.04 2.27
CA PHE A 116 10.24 -3.33 1.57
C PHE A 116 11.14 -4.36 2.25
N ALA A 117 12.16 -3.95 3.02
CA ALA A 117 12.97 -4.88 3.79
C ALA A 117 12.14 -5.55 4.90
N GLN A 118 11.34 -4.76 5.62
CA GLN A 118 10.58 -5.27 6.74
C GLN A 118 9.24 -5.90 6.34
N ASN A 119 8.58 -5.41 5.29
CA ASN A 119 7.31 -5.97 4.79
C ASN A 119 7.57 -6.91 3.60
N LYS A 120 7.79 -8.20 3.91
CA LYS A 120 8.24 -9.22 2.95
C LYS A 120 7.25 -9.42 1.80
N GLU A 121 5.95 -9.38 2.08
CA GLU A 121 4.92 -9.54 1.04
C GLU A 121 4.87 -8.33 0.10
N LEU A 122 5.02 -7.11 0.62
CA LEU A 122 5.17 -5.92 -0.23
C LEU A 122 6.42 -6.00 -1.11
N ARG A 123 7.53 -6.56 -0.60
CA ARG A 123 8.73 -6.81 -1.40
C ARG A 123 8.48 -7.84 -2.49
N ALA A 124 7.80 -8.94 -2.19
CA ALA A 124 7.40 -9.91 -3.19
C ALA A 124 6.54 -9.27 -4.28
N ARG A 125 5.55 -8.44 -3.91
CA ARG A 125 4.73 -7.66 -4.86
C ARG A 125 5.55 -6.68 -5.70
N LEU A 126 6.53 -5.99 -5.12
CA LEU A 126 7.46 -5.14 -5.88
C LEU A 126 8.26 -5.97 -6.91
N LEU A 127 8.73 -7.15 -6.54
CA LEU A 127 9.48 -8.04 -7.44
C LEU A 127 8.62 -8.57 -8.59
N GLN A 128 7.34 -8.87 -8.33
CA GLN A 128 6.35 -9.31 -9.32
C GLN A 128 6.12 -8.30 -10.44
N THR A 129 6.36 -7.00 -10.21
CA THR A 129 6.30 -5.97 -11.26
C THR A 129 7.28 -6.20 -12.42
N GLY A 130 8.19 -7.16 -12.30
CA GLY A 130 9.02 -7.58 -13.42
C GLY A 130 9.97 -6.47 -13.87
N ASN A 131 10.10 -6.27 -15.18
CA ASN A 131 10.90 -5.17 -15.71
C ASN A 131 10.04 -3.97 -16.12
N ALA A 132 8.76 -3.93 -15.73
CA ALA A 132 7.90 -2.81 -16.03
C ALA A 132 8.50 -1.51 -15.47
N GLU A 133 8.42 -0.43 -16.24
CA GLU A 133 8.72 0.89 -15.72
C GLU A 133 7.71 1.25 -14.63
N ILE A 134 8.17 1.86 -13.54
CA ILE A 134 7.32 2.27 -12.42
C ILE A 134 7.27 3.80 -12.39
N ILE A 135 6.07 4.37 -12.52
CA ILE A 135 5.85 5.81 -12.64
C ILE A 135 4.91 6.30 -11.54
N TYR A 136 5.42 7.20 -10.68
CA TYR A 136 4.61 7.85 -9.65
C TYR A 136 3.81 9.02 -10.24
N ARG A 137 2.49 8.84 -10.34
CA ARG A 137 1.55 9.88 -10.75
C ARG A 137 1.24 10.81 -9.59
N SER A 138 1.79 12.01 -9.66
CA SER A 138 1.41 13.14 -8.81
C SER A 138 1.35 14.38 -9.67
N LYS A 139 0.22 15.10 -9.63
CA LYS A 139 0.06 16.36 -10.36
C LYS A 139 0.90 17.49 -9.77
N ALA A 140 1.09 17.47 -8.45
CA ALA A 140 1.74 18.56 -7.71
C ALA A 140 3.24 18.33 -7.45
N ASP A 141 3.73 17.09 -7.62
CA ASP A 141 5.11 16.73 -7.27
C ASP A 141 5.93 16.40 -8.52
N ASN A 142 6.71 17.38 -8.99
CA ASN A 142 7.65 17.22 -10.10
C ASN A 142 8.98 16.60 -9.67
N PHE A 143 9.25 16.45 -8.38
CA PHE A 143 10.52 15.93 -7.87
C PHE A 143 10.46 14.42 -7.63
N PHE A 144 9.54 13.93 -6.81
CA PHE A 144 9.35 12.49 -6.64
C PHE A 144 8.42 11.90 -7.69
N GLY A 145 7.45 12.67 -8.19
CA GLY A 145 6.48 12.24 -9.19
C GLY A 145 6.83 12.64 -10.62
N CYS A 146 5.95 12.26 -11.55
CA CYS A 146 6.03 12.64 -12.96
C CYS A 146 5.51 14.06 -13.23
N GLY A 147 4.86 14.73 -12.27
CA GLY A 147 4.24 16.02 -12.52
C GLY A 147 2.98 15.94 -13.39
N GLU A 148 2.31 17.07 -13.56
CA GLU A 148 1.10 17.21 -14.38
C GLU A 148 1.36 16.97 -15.87
N ASP A 149 2.51 17.44 -16.38
CA ASP A 149 2.93 17.34 -17.79
C ASP A 149 3.79 16.10 -18.09
N SER A 150 3.93 15.20 -17.11
CA SER A 150 4.80 14.02 -17.19
C SER A 150 6.29 14.34 -17.41
N GLN A 151 6.75 15.57 -17.15
CA GLN A 151 8.16 15.99 -17.24
C GLN A 151 8.90 15.99 -15.90
N GLY A 152 8.22 15.62 -14.81
CA GLY A 152 8.83 15.45 -13.50
C GLY A 152 9.88 14.34 -13.46
N LEU A 153 10.71 14.34 -12.43
CA LEU A 153 11.88 13.46 -12.34
C LEU A 153 11.53 11.99 -12.04
N ASN A 154 10.31 11.71 -11.58
CA ASN A 154 9.86 10.37 -11.17
C ASN A 154 10.86 9.67 -10.22
N LEU A 155 11.47 10.42 -9.28
CA LEU A 155 12.50 9.86 -8.40
C LEU A 155 11.98 8.71 -7.54
N LEU A 156 10.71 8.75 -7.11
CA LEU A 156 10.14 7.65 -6.34
C LEU A 156 10.07 6.36 -7.19
N GLY A 157 9.59 6.46 -8.44
CA GLY A 157 9.59 5.33 -9.36
C GLY A 157 11.00 4.79 -9.61
N ARG A 158 11.98 5.67 -9.81
CA ARG A 158 13.40 5.28 -9.97
C ARG A 158 13.97 4.60 -8.73
N ILE A 159 13.68 5.10 -7.53
CA ILE A 159 14.05 4.46 -6.26
C ILE A 159 13.46 3.05 -6.21
N LEU A 160 12.17 2.88 -6.50
CA LEU A 160 11.51 1.57 -6.48
C LEU A 160 12.13 0.58 -7.48
N MET A 161 12.47 1.04 -8.69
CA MET A 161 13.14 0.20 -9.70
C MET A 161 14.58 -0.18 -9.28
N TYR A 162 15.31 0.73 -8.64
CA TYR A 162 16.60 0.43 -8.03
C TYR A 162 16.45 -0.63 -6.93
N LEU A 163 15.49 -0.45 -6.00
CA LEU A 163 15.23 -1.40 -4.92
C LEU A 163 14.78 -2.76 -5.44
N ARG A 164 13.96 -2.80 -6.49
CA ARG A 164 13.58 -4.04 -7.17
C ARG A 164 14.81 -4.78 -7.69
N SER A 165 15.76 -4.07 -8.31
CA SER A 165 17.00 -4.66 -8.83
C SER A 165 17.90 -5.13 -7.68
N TYR A 166 18.00 -4.33 -6.62
CA TYR A 166 18.71 -4.68 -5.40
C TYR A 166 18.14 -5.96 -4.78
N PHE A 167 16.84 -6.02 -4.49
CA PHE A 167 16.22 -7.21 -3.87
C PHE A 167 16.26 -8.46 -4.75
N ARG A 168 16.37 -8.33 -6.08
CA ARG A 168 16.64 -9.48 -6.98
C ARG A 168 18.04 -10.04 -6.79
N ALA A 169 19.05 -9.16 -6.73
CA ALA A 169 20.43 -9.59 -6.52
C ALA A 169 20.64 -10.22 -5.13
N TRP A 170 19.84 -9.81 -4.14
CA TRP A 170 19.89 -10.30 -2.75
C TRP A 170 19.13 -11.62 -2.50
N LEU A 171 18.48 -12.21 -3.50
CA LEU A 171 17.83 -13.53 -3.38
C LEU A 171 18.82 -14.71 -3.47
N GLU A 172 20.10 -14.46 -3.75
CA GLU A 172 21.23 -15.39 -3.51
C GLU A 172 21.68 -15.27 -2.03
N PRO A 173 22.11 -16.36 -1.37
CA PRO A 173 21.94 -16.58 0.08
C PRO A 173 22.41 -15.40 0.96
N GLU A 174 21.46 -14.89 1.76
CA GLU A 174 21.55 -13.80 2.74
C GLU A 174 22.93 -13.59 3.37
N PRO A 175 23.62 -12.45 3.11
CA PRO A 175 24.73 -12.03 3.91
C PRO A 175 24.31 -10.96 4.93
N ALA A 176 24.85 -11.12 6.14
CA ALA A 176 24.73 -10.33 7.38
C ALA A 176 24.94 -8.79 7.29
N LEU A 177 24.86 -8.18 6.11
CA LEU A 177 25.04 -6.74 5.86
C LEU A 177 23.80 -5.92 6.27
N LEU A 178 22.57 -6.41 6.01
CA LEU A 178 21.34 -5.73 6.45
C LEU A 178 21.25 -5.62 7.98
N MET A 179 21.72 -6.64 8.72
CA MET A 179 21.78 -6.62 10.19
C MET A 179 22.85 -5.68 10.76
N LYS A 180 23.88 -5.33 9.97
CA LYS A 180 24.97 -4.44 10.41
C LYS A 180 24.64 -2.96 10.20
N CYS A 181 23.87 -2.63 9.16
CA CYS A 181 23.48 -1.25 8.87
C CYS A 181 22.30 -0.76 9.73
N PHE A 182 21.48 -1.67 10.25
CA PHE A 182 20.26 -1.30 10.97
C PHE A 182 20.12 -2.13 12.25
N LYS A 183 20.05 -1.45 13.41
CA LYS A 183 19.59 -2.09 14.63
C LYS A 183 18.09 -2.32 14.49
N TRP A 184 17.69 -3.57 14.24
CA TRP A 184 16.29 -3.95 14.26
C TRP A 184 15.74 -3.70 15.66
N ALA A 185 14.60 -3.04 15.77
CA ALA A 185 13.80 -3.14 16.98
C ALA A 185 13.40 -4.62 17.18
N GLN A 186 13.37 -5.08 18.43
CA GLN A 186 12.95 -6.46 18.72
C GLN A 186 11.50 -6.72 18.26
N SER A 187 11.31 -7.96 17.80
CA SER A 187 10.05 -8.69 17.56
C SER A 187 8.88 -7.86 17.05
N ARG A 188 8.62 -7.95 15.74
CA ARG A 188 7.30 -7.65 15.19
C ARG A 188 6.28 -8.61 15.85
N PRO A 189 5.06 -8.15 16.21
CA PRO A 189 3.96 -9.08 16.43
C PRO A 189 3.71 -9.89 15.15
N ASP A 190 3.31 -11.15 15.29
CA ASP A 190 3.18 -12.12 14.18
C ASP A 190 2.16 -11.70 13.10
N THR A 191 1.27 -10.76 13.41
CA THR A 191 0.37 -10.09 12.47
C THR A 191 0.15 -8.66 12.90
N CYS A 192 0.31 -7.69 11.99
CA CYS A 192 -0.09 -6.32 12.24
C CYS A 192 -1.56 -6.13 11.86
N SER A 193 -2.29 -5.30 12.59
CA SER A 193 -3.54 -4.74 12.08
C SER A 193 -3.18 -3.46 11.34
N THR A 194 -3.66 -3.34 10.10
CA THR A 194 -3.51 -2.12 9.33
C THR A 194 -4.84 -1.40 9.29
N VAL A 195 -4.76 -0.10 9.54
CA VAL A 195 -5.89 0.78 9.56
C VAL A 195 -6.02 1.43 8.17
N TRP A 196 -7.11 1.11 7.48
CA TRP A 196 -7.56 1.79 6.28
C TRP A 196 -8.67 2.77 6.69
N CYS A 197 -8.60 4.05 6.31
CA CYS A 197 -9.45 5.05 6.94
C CYS A 197 -10.15 6.01 6.00
N ALA A 198 -11.29 6.47 6.49
CA ALA A 198 -12.11 7.50 5.89
C ALA A 198 -11.59 8.89 6.31
N ASN A 199 -10.90 9.60 5.42
CA ASN A 199 -10.46 10.99 5.64
C ASN A 199 -11.58 12.01 5.39
N HIS A 200 -11.33 13.31 5.56
CA HIS A 200 -12.31 14.36 5.26
C HIS A 200 -12.85 14.32 3.82
N ALA A 201 -12.00 13.99 2.84
CA ALA A 201 -12.45 13.83 1.45
C ALA A 201 -13.46 12.67 1.30
N SER A 202 -13.36 11.65 2.14
CA SER A 202 -14.29 10.52 2.19
C SER A 202 -15.61 10.83 2.93
N GLU A 203 -15.77 11.96 3.63
CA GLU A 203 -17.09 12.36 4.18
C GLU A 203 -18.14 12.43 3.07
N LYS A 204 -17.72 12.78 1.85
CA LYS A 204 -18.59 12.77 0.66
C LYS A 204 -19.06 11.35 0.29
N LEU A 205 -18.22 10.34 0.55
CA LEU A 205 -18.49 8.93 0.30
C LEU A 205 -19.17 8.24 1.50
N TYR A 206 -19.11 8.83 2.69
CA TYR A 206 -19.86 8.36 3.85
C TYR A 206 -20.66 9.50 4.50
N PRO A 207 -21.57 10.15 3.73
CA PRO A 207 -22.36 11.27 4.21
C PRO A 207 -23.33 10.82 5.30
N ARG A 208 -23.54 11.70 6.29
CA ARG A 208 -24.13 11.33 7.58
C ARG A 208 -25.65 11.47 7.59
N ALA A 209 -26.32 10.55 8.29
CA ALA A 209 -27.63 10.78 8.90
C ALA A 209 -27.54 10.89 10.45
N LYS A 210 -26.66 10.13 11.12
CA LYS A 210 -26.43 10.16 12.60
C LYS A 210 -25.02 9.73 13.08
N SER A 211 -24.25 9.02 12.26
CA SER A 211 -22.88 8.59 12.56
C SER A 211 -22.01 8.66 11.29
N ALA A 212 -20.70 8.81 11.44
CA ALA A 212 -19.76 8.66 10.32
C ALA A 212 -18.82 7.48 10.52
N LEU A 213 -18.48 6.85 9.41
CA LEU A 213 -17.36 5.93 9.36
C LEU A 213 -16.07 6.70 9.63
N GLU A 214 -15.37 6.30 10.68
CA GLU A 214 -14.12 6.92 11.12
C GLU A 214 -12.93 6.06 10.69
N GLU A 215 -13.01 4.76 10.94
CA GLU A 215 -11.86 3.86 10.79
C GLU A 215 -12.30 2.45 10.36
N ILE A 216 -11.50 1.83 9.49
CA ILE A 216 -11.60 0.42 9.15
C ILE A 216 -10.29 -0.25 9.53
N THR A 217 -10.33 -1.14 10.49
CA THR A 217 -9.18 -1.96 10.89
C THR A 217 -9.22 -3.27 10.12
N ILE A 218 -8.11 -3.62 9.49
CA ILE A 218 -7.96 -4.85 8.70
C ILE A 218 -6.98 -5.77 9.42
N THR A 219 -7.42 -7.00 9.68
CA THR A 219 -6.64 -8.02 10.39
C THR A 219 -6.68 -9.37 9.65
N PRO A 220 -5.53 -9.93 9.22
CA PRO A 220 -4.20 -9.30 9.25
C PRO A 220 -4.10 -8.14 8.24
N ALA A 221 -3.07 -7.32 8.40
CA ALA A 221 -2.81 -6.17 7.53
C ALA A 221 -2.70 -6.59 6.06
N ILE A 222 -3.13 -5.71 5.15
CA ILE A 222 -3.00 -5.92 3.70
C ILE A 222 -1.52 -6.07 3.30
N SER A 223 -0.60 -5.40 4.01
CA SER A 223 0.84 -5.53 3.78
C SER A 223 1.39 -6.92 4.07
N ASP A 224 0.64 -7.77 4.77
CA ASP A 224 0.99 -9.11 5.18
C ASP A 224 0.27 -10.17 4.33
N ALA A 225 -0.52 -9.75 3.34
CA ALA A 225 -1.23 -10.65 2.43
C ALA A 225 -0.24 -11.42 1.56
N THR A 226 -0.31 -12.75 1.61
CA THR A 226 0.69 -13.65 1.05
C THR A 226 0.76 -13.57 -0.47
N ALA A 227 1.76 -12.88 -1.00
CA ALA A 227 1.92 -12.59 -2.40
C ALA A 227 2.29 -13.82 -3.25
N SER A 228 2.73 -14.91 -2.60
CA SER A 228 3.05 -16.19 -3.25
C SER A 228 1.82 -17.09 -3.48
N GLU A 229 0.69 -16.80 -2.84
CA GLU A 229 -0.54 -17.57 -3.00
C GLU A 229 -1.14 -17.41 -4.40
N SER A 230 -2.00 -18.34 -4.82
CA SER A 230 -2.68 -18.24 -6.11
C SER A 230 -3.65 -17.06 -6.18
N GLY A 231 -4.19 -16.64 -5.02
CA GLY A 231 -4.95 -15.41 -4.86
C GLY A 231 -4.86 -14.82 -3.46
N PHE A 232 -4.95 -13.49 -3.32
CA PHE A 232 -4.91 -12.83 -2.01
C PHE A 232 -5.57 -11.44 -2.05
N LEU A 233 -5.86 -10.87 -0.87
CA LEU A 233 -6.34 -9.50 -0.74
C LEU A 233 -5.23 -8.51 -1.12
N HIS A 234 -5.37 -7.89 -2.29
CA HIS A 234 -4.38 -6.97 -2.85
C HIS A 234 -4.47 -5.57 -2.24
N GLY A 235 -5.70 -5.10 -2.00
CA GLY A 235 -5.95 -3.74 -1.56
C GLY A 235 -7.43 -3.50 -1.29
N ILE A 236 -7.72 -2.36 -0.67
CA ILE A 236 -9.06 -1.82 -0.50
C ILE A 236 -8.99 -0.34 -0.86
N ALA A 237 -10.02 0.13 -1.55
CA ALA A 237 -10.19 1.52 -1.91
C ALA A 237 -11.63 1.98 -1.64
N HIS A 238 -11.87 3.28 -1.71
CA HIS A 238 -13.24 3.80 -1.66
C HIS A 238 -13.97 3.42 -2.95
N GLY A 239 -15.22 2.99 -2.84
CA GLY A 239 -16.07 2.78 -4.00
C GLY A 239 -16.63 4.09 -4.57
N ASP A 240 -17.21 4.01 -5.77
CA ASP A 240 -17.79 5.17 -6.46
C ASP A 240 -19.13 5.63 -5.87
N LYS A 241 -19.70 4.84 -4.97
CA LYS A 241 -21.00 5.08 -4.31
C LYS A 241 -20.82 5.23 -2.82
N PRO A 242 -21.72 5.97 -2.15
CA PRO A 242 -21.69 6.05 -0.70
C PRO A 242 -21.75 4.68 -0.02
N TRP A 243 -21.05 4.53 1.10
CA TRP A 243 -21.06 3.28 1.89
C TRP A 243 -20.64 2.05 1.09
N THR A 244 -19.74 2.24 0.12
CA THR A 244 -19.18 1.16 -0.69
C THR A 244 -17.65 1.21 -0.62
N LEU A 245 -17.03 0.05 -0.48
CA LEU A 245 -15.59 -0.15 -0.68
C LEU A 245 -15.37 -0.86 -2.01
N GLU A 246 -14.23 -0.61 -2.64
CA GLU A 246 -13.73 -1.43 -3.72
C GLU A 246 -12.68 -2.38 -3.14
N VAL A 247 -12.98 -3.67 -3.11
CA VAL A 247 -12.04 -4.70 -2.67
C VAL A 247 -11.25 -5.18 -3.88
N LEU A 248 -9.93 -5.19 -3.77
CA LEU A 248 -9.03 -5.63 -4.81
C LEU A 248 -8.44 -6.99 -4.46
N ILE A 249 -8.59 -7.98 -5.33
CA ILE A 249 -8.01 -9.31 -5.21
C ILE A 249 -6.99 -9.50 -6.33
N GLN A 250 -5.78 -9.92 -5.99
CA GLN A 250 -4.78 -10.30 -6.98
C GLN A 250 -4.77 -11.81 -7.14
N LEU A 251 -4.78 -12.28 -8.38
CA LEU A 251 -4.53 -13.66 -8.77
C LEU A 251 -3.24 -13.78 -9.58
N ARG A 252 -2.64 -14.98 -9.55
CA ARG A 252 -1.46 -15.35 -10.36
C ARG A 252 -1.82 -15.77 -11.78
N GLU A 253 -3.04 -16.23 -11.97
CA GLU A 253 -3.58 -16.61 -13.28
C GLU A 253 -4.88 -15.86 -13.54
N GLU A 254 -5.22 -15.73 -14.82
CA GLU A 254 -6.52 -15.18 -15.21
C GLU A 254 -7.66 -16.07 -14.71
N ALA A 255 -8.63 -15.46 -14.02
CA ALA A 255 -9.84 -16.11 -13.58
C ALA A 255 -10.64 -16.65 -14.77
N LYS A 256 -11.03 -17.92 -14.70
CA LYS A 256 -11.97 -18.51 -15.65
C LYS A 256 -13.39 -18.11 -15.25
N ASP A 257 -14.17 -17.66 -16.23
CA ASP A 257 -15.58 -17.33 -16.01
C ASP A 257 -16.37 -18.60 -15.62
N GLY A 258 -17.25 -18.49 -14.62
CA GLY A 258 -18.14 -19.56 -14.17
C GLY A 258 -17.89 -20.03 -12.72
N ALA A 259 -18.65 -21.02 -12.28
CA ALA A 259 -18.59 -21.55 -10.90
C ALA A 259 -17.28 -22.29 -10.58
N ASP A 260 -16.57 -22.76 -11.62
CA ASP A 260 -15.31 -23.50 -11.50
C ASP A 260 -14.07 -22.57 -11.40
N GLY A 261 -14.29 -21.25 -11.46
CA GLY A 261 -13.26 -20.22 -11.30
C GLY A 261 -13.03 -19.82 -9.83
N PRO A 262 -11.96 -19.05 -9.56
CA PRO A 262 -11.69 -18.52 -8.21
C PRO A 262 -12.85 -17.64 -7.74
N GLN A 263 -13.18 -17.73 -6.45
CA GLN A 263 -14.31 -17.05 -5.84
C GLN A 263 -13.87 -16.24 -4.63
N VAL A 264 -14.62 -15.18 -4.34
CA VAL A 264 -14.46 -14.39 -3.13
C VAL A 264 -15.68 -14.58 -2.26
N GLY A 265 -15.46 -15.02 -1.03
CA GLY A 265 -16.47 -15.10 0.01
C GLY A 265 -16.44 -13.83 0.84
N VAL A 266 -17.60 -13.21 1.00
CA VAL A 266 -17.79 -12.10 1.94
C VAL A 266 -18.74 -12.59 3.01
N SER A 267 -18.25 -12.66 4.24
CA SER A 267 -19.04 -13.03 5.41
C SER A 267 -19.29 -11.81 6.29
N HIS A 268 -20.55 -11.55 6.61
CA HIS A 268 -20.90 -10.58 7.64
C HIS A 268 -21.05 -11.33 8.96
N VAL A 269 -20.27 -10.98 9.98
CA VAL A 269 -20.32 -11.61 11.31
C VAL A 269 -20.87 -10.60 12.30
N TRP A 270 -21.99 -10.92 12.94
CA TRP A 270 -22.61 -10.09 13.97
C TRP A 270 -23.15 -10.93 15.13
N ALA A 271 -23.37 -10.30 16.28
CA ALA A 271 -24.06 -10.91 17.41
C ALA A 271 -25.57 -10.65 17.32
N ASP A 272 -26.38 -11.69 17.52
CA ASP A 272 -27.82 -11.54 17.72
C ASP A 272 -28.13 -10.91 19.11
N PRO A 273 -29.39 -10.52 19.40
CA PRO A 273 -29.76 -9.94 20.69
C PRO A 273 -29.48 -10.83 21.92
N PHE A 274 -29.21 -12.12 21.71
CA PHE A 274 -28.88 -13.09 22.75
C PHE A 274 -27.38 -13.38 22.85
N GLY A 275 -26.55 -12.70 22.03
CA GLY A 275 -25.11 -12.86 22.00
C GLY A 275 -24.61 -14.02 21.15
N ASN A 276 -25.46 -14.69 20.36
CA ASN A 276 -25.00 -15.74 19.45
C ASN A 276 -24.41 -15.12 18.18
N ALA A 277 -23.25 -15.61 17.77
CA ALA A 277 -22.67 -15.25 16.48
C ALA A 277 -23.56 -15.76 15.34
N LYS A 278 -23.88 -14.87 14.40
CA LYS A 278 -24.50 -15.18 13.12
C LYS A 278 -23.55 -14.79 12.01
N ASP A 279 -23.47 -15.64 11.00
CA ASP A 279 -22.73 -15.40 9.78
C ASP A 279 -23.62 -15.62 8.56
N GLU A 280 -23.53 -14.71 7.60
CA GLU A 280 -24.07 -14.88 6.26
C GLU A 280 -22.92 -14.72 5.27
N VAL A 281 -22.68 -15.75 4.45
CA VAL A 281 -21.60 -15.76 3.48
C VAL A 281 -22.17 -15.67 2.07
N VAL A 282 -21.76 -14.64 1.35
CA VAL A 282 -22.04 -14.50 -0.08
C VAL A 282 -20.78 -14.84 -0.87
N TRP A 283 -20.87 -15.85 -1.72
CA TRP A 283 -19.80 -16.22 -2.64
C TRP A 283 -20.00 -15.60 -4.01
N MET A 284 -18.96 -14.97 -4.54
CA MET A 284 -18.99 -14.31 -5.83
C MET A 284 -17.86 -14.86 -6.72
N PRO A 285 -18.15 -15.33 -7.94
CA PRO A 285 -17.11 -15.75 -8.87
C PRO A 285 -16.33 -14.52 -9.38
N LEU A 286 -15.01 -14.68 -9.49
CA LEU A 286 -14.17 -13.73 -10.20
C LEU A 286 -14.26 -14.01 -11.70
N SER A 287 -14.42 -12.94 -12.48
CA SER A 287 -14.63 -12.99 -13.92
C SER A 287 -13.91 -11.85 -14.62
N SER A 288 -13.80 -11.97 -15.94
CA SER A 288 -13.26 -10.92 -16.81
C SER A 288 -13.91 -9.55 -16.61
N LYS A 289 -15.18 -9.49 -16.19
CA LYS A 289 -15.92 -8.24 -15.94
C LYS A 289 -15.39 -7.43 -14.76
N GLN A 290 -14.71 -8.07 -13.81
CA GLN A 290 -14.12 -7.42 -12.63
C GLN A 290 -12.64 -7.10 -12.81
N LEU A 291 -12.02 -7.50 -13.92
CA LEU A 291 -10.59 -7.30 -14.15
C LEU A 291 -10.27 -5.80 -14.28
N LYS A 292 -9.49 -5.28 -13.34
CA LYS A 292 -9.04 -3.87 -13.33
C LYS A 292 -7.74 -3.69 -14.10
N THR A 293 -6.83 -4.65 -13.96
CA THR A 293 -5.53 -4.62 -14.66
C THR A 293 -4.95 -6.02 -14.72
N SER A 294 -4.16 -6.27 -15.76
CA SER A 294 -3.35 -7.47 -15.87
C SER A 294 -1.93 -7.13 -16.32
N LEU A 295 -0.96 -7.90 -15.81
CA LEU A 295 0.42 -7.85 -16.23
C LEU A 295 0.96 -9.29 -16.31
N THR A 296 1.39 -9.71 -17.50
CA THR A 296 1.88 -11.07 -17.77
C THR A 296 3.35 -11.27 -17.39
N VAL A 297 3.89 -10.45 -16.49
CA VAL A 297 5.29 -10.51 -16.07
C VAL A 297 5.40 -11.11 -14.66
N GLY A 298 6.45 -11.90 -14.40
CA GLY A 298 6.73 -12.41 -13.05
C GLY A 298 5.71 -13.41 -12.52
N GLY A 299 5.10 -14.21 -13.40
CA GLY A 299 4.09 -15.23 -13.05
C GLY A 299 2.66 -14.71 -12.94
N GLY A 300 2.36 -13.60 -13.63
CA GLY A 300 1.00 -13.07 -13.76
C GLY A 300 0.58 -12.23 -12.56
N ILE A 301 0.08 -11.03 -12.85
CA ILE A 301 -0.65 -10.17 -11.93
C ILE A 301 -2.00 -9.92 -12.59
N TYR A 302 -3.07 -10.46 -12.02
CA TYR A 302 -4.43 -10.18 -12.47
C TYR A 302 -5.19 -9.62 -11.28
N ILE A 303 -5.51 -8.34 -11.32
CA ILE A 303 -6.15 -7.67 -10.19
C ILE A 303 -7.61 -7.41 -10.54
N TYR A 304 -8.49 -7.99 -9.73
CA TYR A 304 -9.93 -7.91 -9.84
C TYR A 304 -10.46 -6.97 -8.77
N GLY A 305 -11.40 -6.11 -9.14
CA GLY A 305 -12.08 -5.22 -8.21
C GLY A 305 -13.55 -5.57 -8.12
N PHE A 306 -14.09 -5.57 -6.90
CA PHE A 306 -15.52 -5.71 -6.68
C PHE A 306 -16.02 -4.77 -5.59
N PRO A 307 -17.26 -4.28 -5.72
CA PRO A 307 -17.85 -3.43 -4.71
C PRO A 307 -18.29 -4.26 -3.50
N LEU A 308 -17.91 -3.81 -2.31
CA LEU A 308 -18.40 -4.29 -1.02
C LEU A 308 -19.29 -3.21 -0.40
N ALA A 309 -20.58 -3.49 -0.30
CA ALA A 309 -21.52 -2.61 0.38
C ALA A 309 -21.33 -2.72 1.91
N ILE A 310 -21.23 -1.57 2.57
CA ILE A 310 -21.17 -1.47 4.02
C ILE A 310 -22.59 -1.27 4.54
N ASP A 311 -23.17 -2.29 5.19
CA ASP A 311 -24.46 -2.16 5.85
C ASP A 311 -24.31 -1.37 7.17
N GLN A 312 -24.81 -0.13 7.15
CA GLN A 312 -24.79 0.76 8.31
C GLN A 312 -25.47 0.18 9.55
N HIS A 313 -26.56 -0.58 9.38
CA HIS A 313 -27.29 -1.17 10.50
C HIS A 313 -26.48 -2.25 11.20
N LEU A 314 -25.73 -3.04 10.44
CA LEU A 314 -24.84 -4.07 10.98
C LEU A 314 -23.61 -3.45 11.63
N VAL A 315 -23.02 -2.43 11.00
CA VAL A 315 -21.83 -1.76 11.56
C VAL A 315 -22.13 -1.12 12.93
N VAL A 316 -23.29 -0.47 13.10
CA VAL A 316 -23.70 0.09 14.41
C VAL A 316 -23.78 -0.98 15.52
N ARG A 317 -23.97 -2.25 15.16
CA ARG A 317 -24.02 -3.39 16.09
C ARG A 317 -22.67 -4.08 16.32
N GLY A 318 -21.58 -3.52 15.79
CA GLY A 318 -20.23 -4.10 15.92
C GLY A 318 -19.95 -5.23 14.94
N CYS A 319 -20.57 -5.21 13.75
CA CYS A 319 -20.33 -6.21 12.71
C CYS A 319 -18.87 -6.18 12.21
N THR A 320 -18.31 -7.35 11.99
CA THR A 320 -17.04 -7.56 11.29
C THR A 320 -17.32 -8.21 9.95
N VAL A 321 -16.68 -7.73 8.89
CA VAL A 321 -16.77 -8.34 7.57
C VAL A 321 -15.51 -9.17 7.33
N SER A 322 -15.67 -10.46 7.08
CA SER A 322 -14.57 -11.35 6.70
C SER A 322 -14.53 -11.53 5.18
N ILE A 323 -13.35 -11.37 4.60
CA ILE A 323 -13.08 -11.57 3.18
C ILE A 323 -12.18 -12.80 3.04
N THR A 324 -12.66 -13.80 2.30
CA THR A 324 -11.95 -15.04 2.01
C THR A 324 -11.79 -15.21 0.51
N VAL A 325 -10.58 -15.56 0.05
CA VAL A 325 -10.34 -15.92 -1.34
C VAL A 325 -10.26 -17.45 -1.44
N TRP A 326 -11.06 -18.03 -2.33
CA TRP A 326 -11.08 -19.46 -2.59
C TRP A 326 -10.69 -19.76 -4.04
N ASP A 327 -9.77 -20.70 -4.22
CA ASP A 327 -9.35 -21.18 -5.52
C ASP A 327 -9.69 -22.68 -5.65
N PRO A 328 -10.63 -23.05 -6.55
CA PRO A 328 -11.01 -24.44 -6.77
C PRO A 328 -9.83 -25.33 -7.17
N LYS A 329 -8.80 -24.80 -7.85
CA LYS A 329 -7.65 -25.58 -8.33
C LYS A 329 -6.73 -26.04 -7.21
N SER A 330 -6.61 -25.26 -6.14
CA SER A 330 -5.75 -25.59 -5.01
C SER A 330 -6.46 -26.46 -3.97
N ALA A 331 -7.78 -26.63 -4.11
CA ALA A 331 -8.68 -27.24 -3.11
C ALA A 331 -8.51 -26.67 -1.69
N LYS A 332 -7.93 -25.46 -1.57
CA LYS A 332 -7.59 -24.78 -0.32
C LYS A 332 -8.00 -23.31 -0.39
N ARG A 333 -8.26 -22.71 0.78
CA ARG A 333 -8.34 -21.25 0.91
C ARG A 333 -6.96 -20.67 0.59
N SER A 334 -6.94 -19.57 -0.15
CA SER A 334 -5.70 -18.87 -0.49
C SER A 334 -5.43 -17.80 0.57
N GLY A 335 -4.38 -17.98 1.37
CA GLY A 335 -4.01 -17.07 2.45
C GLY A 335 -4.97 -17.05 3.66
N PRO A 336 -4.72 -16.16 4.64
CA PRO A 336 -5.59 -15.96 5.80
C PRO A 336 -6.88 -15.22 5.41
N ASP A 337 -7.95 -15.45 6.18
CA ASP A 337 -9.16 -14.62 6.09
C ASP A 337 -8.84 -13.21 6.60
N HIS A 338 -9.27 -12.19 5.85
CA HIS A 338 -9.10 -10.80 6.25
C HIS A 338 -10.36 -10.25 6.89
N ASN A 339 -10.26 -9.90 8.16
CA ASN A 339 -11.35 -9.31 8.94
C ASN A 339 -11.27 -7.79 8.89
N LEU A 340 -12.35 -7.16 8.43
CA LEU A 340 -12.56 -5.72 8.41
C LEU A 340 -13.49 -5.37 9.57
N SER A 341 -12.95 -4.64 10.54
CA SER A 341 -13.70 -4.09 11.67
C SER A 341 -13.92 -2.60 11.46
N PHE A 342 -15.15 -2.13 11.66
CA PHE A 342 -15.57 -0.77 11.34
C PHE A 342 -15.84 0.00 12.64
N ILE A 343 -15.30 1.22 12.72
CA ILE A 343 -15.53 2.13 13.85
C ILE A 343 -16.36 3.32 13.36
N LEU A 344 -17.47 3.57 14.06
CA LEU A 344 -18.34 4.72 13.81
C LEU A 344 -18.26 5.71 14.97
N SER A 345 -18.13 7.00 14.65
CA SER A 345 -18.33 8.08 15.62
C SER A 345 -19.73 8.68 15.51
N LYS A 346 -20.32 9.01 16.65
CA LYS A 346 -21.49 9.89 16.72
C LYS A 346 -21.01 11.34 16.58
N LYS A 347 -21.66 12.14 15.71
CA LYS A 347 -21.44 13.61 15.72
C LYS A 347 -22.04 14.21 16.97
#